data_AF-A0A1A3Q8T1-F1
#
_entry.id   AF-A0A1A3Q8T1-F1
#
_cell.length_a   1.000
_cell.length_b   1.000
_cell.length_c   1.000
_cell.angle_alpha   90.00
_cell.angle_beta   90.00
_cell.angle_gamma   90.00
#
_symmetry.space_group_name_H-M   'P 1'
#
loop_
_entity.id
_entity.type
_entity.pdbx_description
1 polymer ?
#
loop_
_entity_poly.entity_id
_entity_poly.type
_entity_poly.pdbx_seq_one_letter_code
_entity_poly.pdbx_strand_id
1 'polypeptide(L)'
;MIPSYKCDDVIFSDTYAKFTADLMADVSRALLAITTKLDQDLKFNRPGSREYLRAQTLSVDKPVLVSAACYCQWISEHLRYEVTQWRVTDLLIEEGYAFGDQDKAALCRLERQDTERLAPEPDAPVFPGALQEVHRTHLLTSSERAKRQAEIAAGRHGCVDHAVIDLSDDGYAHRLALIRETINTAANAMSRNKTKKTDVLRGHVTAVAIWLG
;
A
#
# COMPACT_ATOMS: atom_id res chain seq x y z
N MET A 1 4.32 -46.16 13.76
CA MET A 1 3.83 -45.22 12.73
C MET A 1 4.14 -43.83 13.22
N ILE A 2 5.19 -43.20 12.70
CA ILE A 2 5.58 -41.83 13.09
C ILE A 2 4.67 -40.88 12.31
N PRO A 3 3.89 -39.99 12.96
CA PRO A 3 3.12 -39.00 12.23
C PRO A 3 4.09 -38.07 11.49
N SER A 4 4.06 -38.15 10.16
CA SER A 4 4.70 -37.17 9.28
C SER A 4 3.87 -35.90 9.35
N TYR A 5 4.32 -34.94 10.16
CA TYR A 5 3.87 -33.56 10.03
C TYR A 5 4.44 -33.05 8.71
N LYS A 6 3.57 -32.79 7.72
CA LYS A 6 3.94 -31.90 6.61
C LYS A 6 4.17 -30.53 7.23
N CYS A 7 5.44 -30.17 7.43
CA CYS A 7 5.80 -28.79 7.66
C CYS A 7 5.55 -28.10 6.31
N ASP A 8 4.42 -27.39 6.16
CA ASP A 8 4.28 -26.46 5.06
C ASP A 8 5.43 -25.46 5.20
N ASP A 9 6.32 -25.40 4.21
CA ASP A 9 7.48 -24.51 4.26
C ASP A 9 7.02 -23.06 4.38
N VAL A 10 7.15 -22.50 5.59
CA VAL A 10 6.95 -21.07 5.84
C VAL A 10 8.16 -20.35 5.27
N ILE A 11 7.96 -19.65 4.15
CA ILE A 11 9.02 -18.88 3.49
C ILE A 11 8.69 -17.40 3.69
N PHE A 12 9.43 -16.74 4.57
CA PHE A 12 9.33 -15.29 4.73
C PHE A 12 10.67 -14.64 4.37
N SER A 13 10.63 -13.71 3.43
CA SER A 13 11.74 -12.86 3.04
C SER A 13 11.41 -11.42 3.38
N ASP A 14 12.13 -10.91 4.38
CA ASP A 14 12.07 -9.52 4.80
C ASP A 14 12.30 -8.57 3.61
N THR A 15 13.29 -8.86 2.76
CA THR A 15 13.61 -8.07 1.57
C THR A 15 12.42 -7.94 0.62
N TYR A 16 11.78 -9.06 0.25
CA TYR A 16 10.63 -9.01 -0.66
C TYR A 16 9.40 -8.38 0.00
N ALA A 17 9.21 -8.56 1.31
CA ALA A 17 8.11 -7.94 2.04
C ALA A 17 8.27 -6.41 2.12
N LYS A 18 9.45 -5.91 2.48
CA LYS A 18 9.79 -4.47 2.49
C LYS A 18 9.66 -3.87 1.10
N PHE A 19 10.25 -4.50 0.09
CA PHE A 19 10.17 -4.02 -1.29
C PHE A 19 8.72 -3.92 -1.78
N THR A 20 7.91 -4.95 -1.53
CA THR A 20 6.47 -4.92 -1.87
C THR A 20 5.76 -3.78 -1.11
N ALA A 21 6.05 -3.58 0.17
CA ALA A 21 5.46 -2.50 0.95
C ALA A 21 5.82 -1.12 0.41
N ASP A 22 7.06 -0.91 -0.03
CA ASP A 22 7.51 0.34 -0.64
C ASP A 22 6.75 0.59 -1.96
N LEU A 23 6.68 -0.42 -2.83
CA LEU A 23 5.93 -0.32 -4.10
C LEU A 23 4.45 0.02 -3.88
N MET A 24 3.79 -0.61 -2.91
CA MET A 24 2.38 -0.32 -2.61
C MET A 24 2.18 1.09 -2.02
N ALA A 25 3.13 1.59 -1.24
CA ALA A 25 3.11 2.98 -0.76
C ALA A 25 3.33 3.98 -1.91
N ASP A 26 4.22 3.66 -2.86
CA ASP A 26 4.47 4.50 -4.04
C ASP A 26 3.23 4.57 -4.94
N VAL A 27 2.55 3.44 -5.14
CA VAL A 27 1.26 3.39 -5.86
C VAL A 27 0.22 4.26 -5.17
N SER A 28 0.08 4.15 -3.85
CA SER A 28 -0.84 4.99 -3.07
C SER A 28 -0.55 6.48 -3.29
N ARG A 29 0.71 6.90 -3.17
CA ARG A 29 1.14 8.28 -3.39
C ARG A 29 0.87 8.76 -4.82
N ALA A 30 1.17 7.94 -5.82
CA ALA A 30 0.92 8.28 -7.22
C ALA A 30 -0.58 8.48 -7.52
N LEU A 31 -1.44 7.61 -6.99
CA LEU A 31 -2.90 7.72 -7.11
C LEU A 31 -3.42 8.99 -6.44
N LEU A 32 -2.97 9.30 -5.21
CA LEU A 32 -3.37 10.54 -4.53
C LEU A 32 -2.93 11.79 -5.29
N ALA A 33 -1.70 11.80 -5.80
CA ALA A 33 -1.18 12.94 -6.53
C ALA A 33 -1.95 13.21 -7.84
N ILE A 34 -2.41 12.16 -8.53
CA ILE A 34 -3.36 12.28 -9.64
C ILE A 34 -4.64 13.01 -9.17
N THR A 35 -5.24 12.55 -8.07
CA THR A 35 -6.48 13.18 -7.57
C THR A 35 -6.28 14.63 -7.12
N THR A 36 -5.11 14.98 -6.59
CA THR A 36 -4.77 16.35 -6.18
C THR A 36 -4.59 17.27 -7.37
N LYS A 37 -4.00 16.77 -8.45
CA LYS A 37 -3.93 17.55 -9.67
C LYS A 37 -5.30 17.74 -10.33
N LEU A 38 -6.15 16.71 -10.34
CA LEU A 38 -7.54 16.87 -10.81
C LEU A 38 -8.28 17.98 -10.04
N ASP A 39 -8.09 18.05 -8.71
CA ASP A 39 -8.67 19.12 -7.88
C ASP A 39 -8.12 20.50 -8.22
N GLN A 40 -6.80 20.60 -8.47
CA GLN A 40 -6.17 21.85 -8.90
C GLN A 40 -6.69 22.28 -10.27
N ASP A 41 -6.77 21.37 -11.22
CA ASP A 41 -7.20 21.67 -12.58
C ASP A 41 -8.66 22.15 -12.61
N LEU A 42 -9.54 21.59 -11.77
CA LEU A 42 -10.92 22.04 -11.62
C LEU A 42 -11.04 23.40 -10.92
N LYS A 43 -10.16 23.68 -9.95
CA LYS A 43 -10.23 24.91 -9.14
C LYS A 43 -9.61 26.12 -9.85
N PHE A 44 -8.54 25.92 -10.59
CA PHE A 44 -7.71 27.01 -11.11
C PHE A 44 -7.85 27.24 -12.62
N ASN A 45 -8.34 26.27 -13.38
CA ASN A 45 -8.59 26.49 -14.82
C ASN A 45 -9.97 27.10 -15.05
N ARG A 46 -10.08 27.89 -16.14
CA ARG A 46 -11.35 28.54 -16.51
C ARG A 46 -12.38 27.48 -16.92
N PRO A 47 -13.64 27.59 -16.46
CA PRO A 47 -14.71 26.74 -16.96
C PRO A 47 -14.76 26.75 -18.50
N GLY A 48 -14.73 25.57 -19.11
CA GLY A 48 -14.69 25.40 -20.57
C GLY A 48 -13.31 25.38 -21.21
N SER A 49 -12.21 25.59 -20.46
CA SER A 49 -10.86 25.32 -20.98
C SER A 49 -10.67 23.82 -21.21
N ARG A 50 -9.73 23.44 -22.09
CA ARG A 50 -9.44 22.02 -22.38
C ARG A 50 -9.07 21.27 -21.10
N GLU A 51 -8.27 21.88 -20.25
CA GLU A 51 -7.79 21.34 -18.98
C GLU A 51 -8.95 21.17 -17.98
N TYR A 52 -9.84 22.17 -17.90
CA TYR A 52 -11.03 22.11 -17.05
C TYR A 52 -11.99 20.99 -17.50
N LEU A 53 -12.36 20.95 -18.78
CA LEU A 53 -13.28 19.96 -19.33
C LEU A 53 -12.73 18.53 -19.16
N ARG A 54 -11.41 18.38 -19.31
CA ARG A 54 -10.73 17.12 -19.09
C ARG A 54 -10.74 16.69 -17.63
N ALA A 55 -10.35 17.57 -16.72
CA ALA A 55 -10.39 17.27 -15.29
C ALA A 55 -11.82 16.95 -14.83
N GLN A 56 -12.82 17.64 -15.39
CA GLN A 56 -14.23 17.36 -15.15
C GLN A 56 -14.63 15.97 -15.65
N THR A 57 -14.18 15.55 -16.82
CA THR A 57 -14.44 14.21 -17.37
C THR A 57 -13.83 13.11 -16.49
N LEU A 58 -12.61 13.32 -16.00
CA LEU A 58 -11.89 12.36 -15.15
C LEU A 58 -12.32 12.40 -13.66
N SER A 59 -13.03 13.45 -13.24
CA SER A 59 -13.45 13.64 -11.84
C SER A 59 -14.42 12.57 -11.34
N VAL A 60 -15.15 11.91 -12.26
CA VAL A 60 -16.09 10.82 -11.95
C VAL A 60 -15.37 9.62 -11.32
N ASP A 61 -14.12 9.37 -11.72
CA ASP A 61 -13.33 8.24 -11.21
C ASP A 61 -12.52 8.60 -9.95
N LYS A 62 -12.51 9.89 -9.54
CA LYS A 62 -11.73 10.36 -8.39
C LYS A 62 -11.98 9.56 -7.11
N PRO A 63 -13.23 9.24 -6.70
CA PRO A 63 -13.45 8.46 -5.48
C PRO A 63 -12.83 7.07 -5.54
N VAL A 64 -12.87 6.44 -6.71
CA VAL A 64 -12.31 5.11 -6.94
C VAL A 64 -10.79 5.16 -6.83
N LEU A 65 -10.14 6.19 -7.38
CA LEU A 65 -8.70 6.41 -7.25
C LEU A 65 -8.27 6.66 -5.80
N VAL A 66 -9.04 7.42 -5.03
CA VAL A 66 -8.79 7.65 -3.59
C VAL A 66 -8.89 6.34 -2.83
N SER A 67 -9.93 5.54 -3.05
CA SER A 67 -10.10 4.25 -2.39
C SER A 67 -9.01 3.26 -2.75
N ALA A 68 -8.56 3.25 -4.01
CA ALA A 68 -7.42 2.43 -4.44
C ALA A 68 -6.13 2.86 -3.73
N ALA A 69 -5.92 4.16 -3.54
CA ALA A 69 -4.77 4.66 -2.77
C ALA A 69 -4.83 4.21 -1.30
N CYS A 70 -5.98 4.37 -0.63
CA CYS A 70 -6.18 3.89 0.74
C CYS A 70 -5.89 2.39 0.87
N TYR A 71 -6.36 1.61 -0.11
CA TYR A 71 -6.18 0.16 -0.13
C TYR A 71 -4.71 -0.24 -0.29
N CYS A 72 -3.99 0.42 -1.20
CA CYS A 72 -2.56 0.18 -1.40
C CYS A 72 -1.74 0.58 -0.16
N GLN A 73 -2.10 1.69 0.49
CA GLN A 73 -1.49 2.11 1.74
C GLN A 73 -1.72 1.08 2.86
N TRP A 74 -2.95 0.58 3.00
CA TRP A 74 -3.30 -0.45 3.99
C TRP A 74 -2.46 -1.73 3.80
N ILE A 75 -2.26 -2.19 2.56
CA ILE A 75 -1.39 -3.33 2.24
C ILE A 75 0.06 -3.05 2.65
N SER A 76 0.57 -1.85 2.35
CA SER A 76 1.93 -1.45 2.73
C SER A 76 2.14 -1.48 4.25
N GLU A 77 1.20 -0.92 5.01
CA GLU A 77 1.24 -0.89 6.47
C GLU A 77 1.21 -2.32 7.05
N HIS A 78 0.38 -3.21 6.51
CA HIS A 78 0.32 -4.60 6.92
C HIS A 78 1.61 -5.37 6.64
N LEU A 79 2.23 -5.15 5.48
CA LEU A 79 3.50 -5.79 5.15
C LEU A 79 4.63 -5.29 6.05
N ARG A 80 4.67 -3.99 6.32
CA ARG A 80 5.64 -3.40 7.27
C ARG A 80 5.47 -3.94 8.67
N TYR A 81 4.22 -4.15 9.10
CA TYR A 81 3.94 -4.75 10.40
C TYR A 81 4.36 -6.21 10.45
N GLU A 82 4.08 -7.00 9.42
CA GLU A 82 4.56 -8.40 9.33
C GLU A 82 6.08 -8.50 9.42
N VAL A 83 6.80 -7.66 8.67
CA VAL A 83 8.26 -7.53 8.75
C VAL A 83 8.73 -7.28 10.19
N THR A 84 8.08 -6.36 10.89
CA THR A 84 8.37 -6.05 12.29
C THR A 84 8.11 -7.26 13.19
N GLN A 85 6.99 -7.97 13.02
CA GLN A 85 6.67 -9.16 13.82
C GLN A 85 7.68 -10.30 13.62
N TRP A 86 8.13 -10.51 12.39
CA TRP A 86 9.20 -11.48 12.11
C TRP A 86 10.52 -11.08 12.77
N ARG A 87 10.91 -9.80 12.71
CA ARG A 87 12.12 -9.32 13.41
C ARG A 87 12.03 -9.50 14.92
N VAL A 88 10.89 -9.19 15.53
CA VAL A 88 10.67 -9.41 16.97
C VAL A 88 10.78 -10.90 17.32
N THR A 89 10.26 -11.77 16.47
CA THR A 89 10.34 -13.23 16.65
C THR A 89 11.79 -13.71 16.56
N ASP A 90 12.55 -13.25 15.56
CA ASP A 90 13.97 -13.57 15.41
C ASP A 90 14.79 -13.12 16.64
N LEU A 91 14.54 -11.91 17.15
CA LEU A 91 15.21 -11.37 18.33
C LEU A 91 14.87 -12.16 19.60
N LEU A 92 13.63 -12.63 19.74
CA LEU A 92 13.21 -13.51 20.85
C LEU A 92 13.92 -14.86 20.80
N ILE A 93 14.04 -15.43 19.60
CA ILE A 93 14.74 -16.69 19.38
C ILE A 93 16.23 -16.51 19.69
N GLU A 94 16.84 -15.44 19.19
CA GLU A 94 18.26 -15.13 19.43
C GLU A 94 18.55 -14.88 20.92
N GLU A 95 17.68 -14.16 21.63
CA GLU A 95 17.76 -14.01 23.10
C GLU A 95 17.73 -15.38 23.79
N GLY A 96 16.84 -16.29 23.35
CA GLY A 96 16.76 -17.66 23.87
C GLY A 96 18.00 -18.51 23.61
N TYR A 97 18.76 -18.23 22.54
CA TYR A 97 20.02 -18.91 22.23
C TYR A 97 21.27 -18.22 22.81
N ALA A 98 21.15 -17.04 23.42
CA ALA A 98 22.25 -16.31 24.06
C ALA A 98 22.64 -16.92 25.44
N PHE A 99 22.58 -18.24 25.58
CA PHE A 99 22.91 -18.94 26.83
C PHE A 99 24.34 -18.61 27.28
N GLY A 100 24.43 -17.85 28.38
CA GLY A 100 25.71 -17.47 29.01
C GLY A 100 26.26 -16.11 28.59
N ASP A 101 25.64 -15.41 27.64
CA ASP A 101 26.03 -14.06 27.21
C ASP A 101 24.92 -13.05 27.56
N GLN A 102 25.03 -12.47 28.76
CA GLN A 102 24.04 -11.52 29.28
C GLN A 102 24.00 -10.22 28.48
N ASP A 103 25.14 -9.81 27.91
CA ASP A 103 25.25 -8.60 27.11
C ASP A 103 24.52 -8.79 25.78
N LYS A 104 24.69 -9.95 25.14
CA LYS A 104 23.96 -10.31 23.93
C LYS A 104 22.44 -10.38 24.17
N ALA A 105 22.01 -11.00 25.26
CA ALA A 105 20.59 -11.02 25.63
C ALA A 105 20.04 -9.61 25.91
N ALA A 106 20.83 -8.73 26.53
CA ALA A 106 20.44 -7.33 26.75
C ALA A 106 20.31 -6.55 25.44
N LEU A 107 21.21 -6.75 24.48
CA LEU A 107 21.14 -6.14 23.15
C LEU A 107 19.88 -6.56 22.38
N CYS A 108 19.52 -7.85 22.37
CA CYS A 108 18.29 -8.32 21.72
C CYS A 108 17.02 -7.68 22.33
N ARG A 109 17.00 -7.51 23.67
CA ARG A 109 15.88 -6.83 24.36
C ARG A 109 15.77 -5.36 24.01
N LEU A 110 16.89 -4.66 23.94
CA LEU A 110 16.94 -3.25 23.54
C LEU A 110 16.44 -3.09 22.09
N GLU A 111 16.97 -3.90 21.17
CA GLU A 111 16.58 -3.83 19.76
C GLU A 111 15.09 -4.14 19.57
N ARG A 112 14.53 -5.07 20.35
CA ARG A 112 13.11 -5.38 20.30
C ARG A 112 12.24 -4.19 20.75
N GLN A 113 12.66 -3.46 21.79
CA GLN A 113 11.95 -2.26 22.25
C GLN A 113 11.95 -1.18 21.16
N ASP A 114 13.07 -1.00 20.46
CA ASP A 114 13.19 -0.03 19.36
C ASP A 114 12.41 -0.45 18.09
N THR A 115 12.08 -1.75 17.98
CA THR A 115 11.41 -2.32 16.81
C THR A 115 9.88 -2.24 16.91
N GLU A 116 9.30 -1.84 18.05
CA GLU A 116 7.86 -1.75 18.22
C GLU A 116 7.23 -0.73 17.25
N ARG A 117 6.38 -1.23 16.34
CA ARG A 117 5.54 -0.40 15.47
C ARG A 117 4.08 -0.52 15.87
N LEU A 118 3.36 0.60 15.70
CA LEU A 118 1.90 0.64 15.77
C LEU A 118 1.30 -0.43 14.85
N ALA A 119 0.36 -1.20 15.39
CA ALA A 119 -0.42 -2.14 14.61
C ALA A 119 -1.25 -1.38 13.56
N PRO A 120 -1.33 -1.88 12.32
CA PRO A 120 -2.14 -1.25 11.28
C PRO A 120 -3.64 -1.45 11.57
N GLU A 121 -4.48 -0.66 10.91
CA GLU A 121 -5.95 -0.78 10.98
C GLU A 121 -6.41 -2.19 10.57
N PRO A 122 -7.17 -2.92 11.41
CA PRO A 122 -7.45 -4.34 11.17
C PRO A 122 -8.34 -4.59 9.95
N ASP A 123 -9.25 -3.66 9.66
CA ASP A 123 -10.22 -3.80 8.58
C ASP A 123 -9.70 -3.21 7.28
N ALA A 124 -9.76 -4.00 6.21
CA ALA A 124 -9.41 -3.52 4.89
C ALA A 124 -10.40 -2.42 4.45
N PRO A 125 -9.91 -1.30 3.89
CA PRO A 125 -10.80 -0.29 3.32
C PRO A 125 -11.59 -0.89 2.15
N VAL A 126 -12.70 -0.24 1.79
CA VAL A 126 -13.60 -0.77 0.75
C VAL A 126 -12.86 -0.93 -0.58
N PHE A 127 -12.97 -2.12 -1.18
CA PHE A 127 -12.27 -2.44 -2.42
C PHE A 127 -12.72 -1.54 -3.58
N PRO A 128 -11.79 -1.00 -4.39
CA PRO A 128 -12.13 -0.03 -5.45
C PRO A 128 -13.17 -0.52 -6.47
N GLY A 129 -13.11 -1.80 -6.86
CA GLY A 129 -14.08 -2.37 -7.81
C GLY A 129 -15.52 -2.42 -7.28
N ALA A 130 -15.70 -2.61 -5.97
CA ALA A 130 -17.02 -2.58 -5.33
C ALA A 130 -17.60 -1.16 -5.26
N LEU A 131 -16.73 -0.14 -5.34
CA LEU A 131 -17.12 1.26 -5.28
C LEU A 131 -17.47 1.86 -6.64
N GLN A 132 -17.08 1.20 -7.75
CA GLN A 132 -17.33 1.70 -9.10
C GLN A 132 -18.82 1.74 -9.45
N GLU A 133 -19.63 0.82 -8.89
CA GLU A 133 -21.09 0.85 -9.00
C GLU A 133 -21.74 1.85 -8.03
N VAL A 134 -21.25 1.93 -6.79
CA VAL A 134 -21.81 2.78 -5.74
C VAL A 134 -21.56 4.27 -6.00
N HIS A 135 -20.36 4.64 -6.45
CA HIS A 135 -19.97 6.04 -6.66
C HIS A 135 -20.49 6.64 -7.97
N ARG A 136 -20.98 5.81 -8.92
CA ARG A 136 -21.81 6.32 -10.02
C ARG A 136 -23.11 6.96 -9.53
N THR A 137 -23.54 6.65 -8.30
CA THR A 137 -24.85 7.04 -7.77
C THR A 137 -24.82 8.01 -6.57
N HIS A 138 -23.68 8.24 -5.90
CA HIS A 138 -23.64 9.06 -4.67
C HIS A 138 -22.41 10.00 -4.52
N LEU A 139 -22.65 11.08 -3.77
CA LEU A 139 -21.89 12.35 -3.63
C LEU A 139 -20.41 12.26 -3.19
N LEU A 140 -19.63 13.18 -3.76
CA LEU A 140 -18.18 13.43 -3.63
C LEU A 140 -17.63 13.71 -2.21
N THR A 141 -18.48 13.93 -1.20
CA THR A 141 -18.05 14.43 0.13
C THR A 141 -17.38 13.38 1.02
N SER A 142 -17.71 12.09 0.87
CA SER A 142 -17.03 10.99 1.57
C SER A 142 -15.60 10.76 1.03
N SER A 143 -15.41 10.98 -0.27
CA SER A 143 -14.13 10.84 -0.96
C SER A 143 -13.10 11.86 -0.49
N GLU A 144 -13.48 13.10 -0.20
CA GLU A 144 -12.56 14.12 0.28
C GLU A 144 -12.01 13.82 1.68
N ARG A 145 -12.85 13.27 2.57
CA ARG A 145 -12.40 12.83 3.91
C ARG A 145 -11.46 11.63 3.79
N ALA A 146 -11.80 10.65 2.95
CA ALA A 146 -10.94 9.49 2.69
C ALA A 146 -9.59 9.91 2.09
N LYS A 147 -9.59 10.89 1.18
CA LYS A 147 -8.39 11.45 0.58
C LYS A 147 -7.48 12.10 1.62
N ARG A 148 -8.01 12.97 2.49
CA ARG A 148 -7.21 13.58 3.56
C ARG A 148 -6.61 12.55 4.49
N GLN A 149 -7.38 11.51 4.85
CA GLN A 149 -6.87 10.43 5.70
C GLN A 149 -5.75 9.63 5.01
N ALA A 150 -5.89 9.38 3.70
CA ALA A 150 -4.89 8.71 2.89
C ALA A 150 -3.62 9.56 2.73
N GLU A 151 -3.75 10.88 2.55
CA GLU A 151 -2.63 11.82 2.49
C GLU A 151 -1.86 11.86 3.82
N ILE A 152 -2.58 11.91 4.95
CA ILE A 152 -1.97 11.81 6.29
C ILE A 152 -1.25 10.47 6.44
N ALA A 153 -1.87 9.36 6.04
CA ALA A 153 -1.28 8.02 6.13
C ALA A 153 -0.02 7.87 5.26
N ALA A 154 -0.05 8.38 4.04
CA ALA A 154 1.09 8.40 3.14
C ALA A 154 2.24 9.27 3.69
N GLY A 155 1.92 10.36 4.39
CA GLY A 155 2.90 11.25 5.04
C GLY A 155 3.61 10.65 6.25
N ARG A 156 3.04 9.64 6.93
CA ARG A 156 3.62 9.01 8.14
C ARG A 156 4.90 8.20 7.90
N HIS A 157 5.17 7.80 6.66
CA HIS A 157 6.26 6.87 6.34
C HIS A 157 7.43 7.48 5.56
N GLY A 158 7.50 8.82 5.47
CA GLY A 158 8.67 9.61 5.08
C GLY A 158 9.55 9.03 3.95
N CYS A 159 9.26 9.40 2.70
CA CYS A 159 10.24 9.96 1.76
C CYS A 159 9.56 10.42 0.45
N VAL A 160 10.17 11.45 -0.13
CA VAL A 160 10.18 11.93 -1.53
C VAL A 160 9.17 13.01 -1.95
N ASP A 161 9.80 14.15 -2.28
CA ASP A 161 9.47 15.17 -3.28
C ASP A 161 8.11 15.06 -3.97
N HIS A 162 7.35 16.14 -3.85
CA HIS A 162 6.22 16.45 -4.71
C HIS A 162 6.71 16.66 -6.14
N ALA A 163 6.98 15.57 -6.87
CA ALA A 163 7.16 15.63 -8.30
C ALA A 163 5.86 16.19 -8.91
N VAL A 164 5.95 17.40 -9.45
CA VAL A 164 4.85 18.06 -10.17
C VAL A 164 4.42 17.12 -11.29
N ILE A 165 3.21 16.57 -11.16
CA ILE A 165 2.67 15.62 -12.13
C ILE A 165 2.21 16.42 -13.34
N ASP A 166 2.78 16.18 -14.51
CA ASP A 166 2.17 16.62 -15.75
C ASP A 166 1.07 15.63 -16.17
N LEU A 167 -0.09 16.14 -16.58
CA LEU A 167 -1.25 15.36 -16.99
C LEU A 167 -1.61 15.86 -18.39
N SER A 168 -0.82 15.54 -19.41
CA SER A 168 -1.27 15.51 -20.81
C SER A 168 -2.06 14.21 -21.07
N ASP A 169 -2.84 14.10 -22.17
CA ASP A 169 -3.68 12.90 -22.43
C ASP A 169 -2.83 11.62 -22.44
N ASP A 170 -1.65 11.70 -23.05
CA ASP A 170 -0.65 10.63 -23.01
C ASP A 170 -0.08 10.43 -21.60
N GLY A 171 0.11 11.51 -20.82
CA GLY A 171 0.67 11.45 -19.46
C GLY A 171 -0.22 10.73 -18.44
N TYR A 172 -1.55 10.87 -18.51
CA TYR A 172 -2.45 10.19 -17.58
C TYR A 172 -2.52 8.68 -17.86
N ALA A 173 -2.75 8.29 -19.12
CA ALA A 173 -2.79 6.89 -19.52
C ALA A 173 -1.44 6.21 -19.30
N HIS A 174 -0.34 6.88 -19.64
CA HIS A 174 1.02 6.39 -19.38
C HIS A 174 1.27 6.19 -17.88
N ARG A 175 0.80 7.10 -17.02
CA ARG A 175 1.00 6.98 -15.58
C ARG A 175 0.15 5.89 -14.95
N LEU A 176 -1.07 5.67 -15.42
CA LEU A 176 -1.85 4.49 -15.05
C LEU A 176 -1.17 3.20 -15.51
N ALA A 177 -0.53 3.19 -16.69
CA ALA A 177 0.26 2.04 -17.15
C ALA A 177 1.47 1.76 -16.23
N LEU A 178 2.19 2.79 -15.81
CA LEU A 178 3.27 2.66 -14.82
C LEU A 178 2.76 2.14 -13.47
N ILE A 179 1.61 2.65 -12.99
CA ILE A 179 0.99 2.14 -11.75
C ILE A 179 0.65 0.65 -11.88
N ARG A 180 0.08 0.23 -13.03
CA ARG A 180 -0.21 -1.19 -13.32
C ARG A 180 1.07 -2.04 -13.28
N GLU A 181 2.14 -1.58 -13.91
CA GLU A 181 3.43 -2.28 -13.92
C GLU A 181 4.02 -2.42 -12.51
N THR A 182 3.96 -1.36 -11.70
CA THR A 182 4.41 -1.38 -10.31
C THR A 182 3.63 -2.38 -9.46
N ILE A 183 2.31 -2.47 -9.64
CA ILE A 183 1.46 -3.42 -8.91
C ILE A 183 1.73 -4.86 -9.35
N ASN A 184 1.95 -5.10 -10.64
CA ASN A 184 2.36 -6.42 -11.13
C ASN A 184 3.74 -6.82 -10.57
N THR A 185 4.66 -5.86 -10.45
CA THR A 185 5.97 -6.07 -9.83
C THR A 185 5.82 -6.41 -8.34
N ALA A 186 4.94 -5.71 -7.62
CA ALA A 186 4.61 -5.99 -6.23
C ALA A 186 3.99 -7.40 -6.07
N ALA A 187 3.04 -7.79 -6.93
CA ALA A 187 2.44 -9.12 -6.93
C ALA A 187 3.50 -10.23 -7.12
N ASN A 188 4.40 -10.02 -8.07
CA ASN A 188 5.50 -10.95 -8.36
C ASN A 188 6.50 -11.06 -7.19
N ALA A 189 6.88 -9.94 -6.59
CA ALA A 189 7.74 -9.93 -5.40
C ALA A 189 7.06 -10.66 -4.22
N MET A 190 5.77 -10.41 -4.02
CA MET A 190 4.98 -11.01 -2.95
C MET A 190 4.79 -12.52 -3.11
N SER A 191 4.81 -13.05 -4.33
CA SER A 191 4.75 -14.50 -4.59
C SER A 191 5.89 -15.30 -3.94
N ARG A 192 7.00 -14.61 -3.57
CA ARG A 192 8.15 -15.21 -2.89
C ARG A 192 7.95 -15.38 -1.38
N ASN A 193 6.91 -14.78 -0.81
CA ASN A 193 6.52 -14.93 0.59
C ASN A 193 5.33 -15.88 0.73
N LYS A 194 5.49 -16.93 1.53
CA LYS A 194 4.48 -17.97 1.82
C LYS A 194 4.26 -18.06 3.32
N THR A 195 3.38 -17.20 3.83
CA THR A 195 2.81 -17.27 5.17
C THR A 195 1.30 -17.11 5.05
N LYS A 196 0.53 -17.60 6.03
CA LYS A 196 -0.94 -17.45 6.03
C LYS A 196 -1.38 -16.00 5.82
N LYS A 197 -0.66 -15.03 6.40
CA LYS A 197 -0.98 -13.60 6.29
C LYS A 197 -0.49 -12.99 4.97
N THR A 198 0.70 -13.37 4.48
CA THR A 198 1.16 -12.88 3.17
C THR A 198 0.37 -13.49 2.01
N ASP A 199 -0.21 -14.68 2.17
CA ASP A 199 -1.12 -15.28 1.17
C ASP A 199 -2.42 -14.48 1.02
N VAL A 200 -3.00 -14.02 2.15
CA VAL A 200 -4.17 -13.13 2.14
C VAL A 200 -3.83 -11.79 1.48
N LEU A 201 -2.72 -11.17 1.90
CA LEU A 201 -2.27 -9.91 1.32
C LEU A 201 -1.91 -10.04 -0.17
N ARG A 202 -1.37 -11.20 -0.60
CA ARG A 202 -1.14 -11.50 -2.02
C ARG A 202 -2.44 -11.52 -2.80
N GLY A 203 -3.48 -12.17 -2.27
CA GLY A 203 -4.82 -12.15 -2.87
C GLY A 203 -5.33 -10.72 -3.09
N HIS A 204 -5.08 -9.83 -2.13
CA HIS A 204 -5.42 -8.41 -2.23
C HIS A 204 -4.60 -7.67 -3.29
N VAL A 205 -3.28 -7.85 -3.34
CA VAL A 205 -2.43 -7.24 -4.39
C VAL A 205 -2.84 -7.73 -5.79
N THR A 206 -3.11 -9.02 -5.95
CA THR A 206 -3.59 -9.59 -7.22
C THR A 206 -4.97 -9.04 -7.60
N ALA A 207 -5.88 -8.87 -6.64
CA ALA A 207 -7.19 -8.28 -6.91
C ALA A 207 -7.07 -6.83 -7.43
N VAL A 208 -6.17 -6.03 -6.83
CA VAL A 208 -5.89 -4.67 -7.31
C VAL A 208 -5.29 -4.69 -8.72
N ALA A 209 -4.36 -5.61 -8.99
CA ALA A 209 -3.77 -5.78 -10.32
C ALA A 209 -4.82 -6.09 -11.40
N ILE A 210 -5.77 -6.99 -11.09
CA ILE A 210 -6.87 -7.36 -11.99
C ILE A 210 -7.84 -6.18 -12.18
N TRP A 211 -8.20 -5.48 -11.11
CA TRP A 211 -9.10 -4.33 -11.20
C TRP A 211 -8.52 -3.20 -12.05
N LEU A 212 -7.21 -2.99 -11.99
CA LEU A 212 -6.54 -1.99 -12.80
C LEU A 212 -6.27 -2.43 -14.23
N GLY A 213 -6.24 -3.73 -14.55
CA GLY A 213 -5.91 -4.28 -15.88
C GLY A 213 -6.96 -4.00 -16.93
#